data_AF-A0A6B2UZL4-F1
#
_entry.id   AF-A0A6B2UZL4-F1
#
_cell.length_a   1.000
_cell.length_b   1.000
_cell.length_c   1.000
_cell.angle_alpha   90.00
_cell.angle_beta   90.00
_cell.angle_gamma   90.00
#
_symmetry.space_group_name_H-M   'P 1'
#
loop_
_entity.id
_entity.type
_entity.pdbx_description
1 polymer ?
#
loop_
_entity_poly.entity_id
_entity_poly.type
_entity_poly.pdbx_seq_one_letter_code
_entity_poly.pdbx_strand_id
1 'polypeptide(L)'
;MSPHFHIPYAVPTALLVVALVSRVPTFLRAWRDPEVRATTLLLLWATAVLVVITPANIDRLNRRTGVANIASPWAYSFLTAFCATGLAMIIRWREAPSPRRRRTIRRLYAAYTGVVVALWTTFALADAPVPRIYDLDTYYADTPWMREHILLYLLAHLTSCAVSTRLLWKWFPQIANPWLKAGVVLLQLGFASGLVYDAAKLTAVTARWSGTDWDALSTRAAPPFALAQAALLAIGFIVPQAGPALTGWARDRAEYRRLRPLWRAVKVLAP
;
A
#
# COMPACT_ATOMS: atom_id res chain seq x y z
N MET A 1 -21.52 -4.07 -25.23
CA MET A 1 -20.56 -4.96 -24.55
C MET A 1 -19.15 -4.43 -24.83
N SER A 2 -18.60 -3.63 -23.92
CA SER A 2 -17.27 -3.03 -24.10
C SER A 2 -16.20 -4.08 -23.85
N PRO A 3 -15.10 -4.11 -24.63
CA PRO A 3 -14.03 -5.07 -24.43
C PRO A 3 -13.47 -4.87 -23.03
N HIS A 4 -13.51 -5.93 -22.23
CA HIS A 4 -13.16 -5.91 -20.83
C HIS A 4 -11.70 -5.48 -20.67
N PHE A 5 -11.48 -4.26 -20.18
CA PHE A 5 -10.18 -3.84 -19.69
C PHE A 5 -9.88 -4.64 -18.43
N HIS A 6 -9.24 -5.80 -18.60
CA HIS A 6 -8.87 -6.69 -17.51
C HIS A 6 -7.66 -6.10 -16.78
N ILE A 7 -7.92 -5.37 -15.70
CA ILE A 7 -6.86 -4.97 -14.78
C ILE A 7 -6.29 -6.26 -14.18
N PRO A 8 -5.01 -6.58 -14.39
CA PRO A 8 -4.46 -7.88 -14.06
C PRO A 8 -4.14 -7.97 -12.57
N TYR A 9 -5.14 -7.92 -11.69
CA TYR A 9 -4.97 -7.99 -10.24
C TYR A 9 -4.30 -9.29 -9.78
N ALA A 10 -4.43 -10.37 -10.55
CA ALA A 10 -3.88 -11.68 -10.20
C ALA A 10 -2.34 -11.68 -10.06
N VAL A 11 -1.62 -11.00 -10.95
CA VAL A 11 -0.15 -10.98 -10.94
C VAL A 11 0.39 -10.20 -9.73
N PRO A 12 -0.02 -8.95 -9.46
CA PRO A 12 0.37 -8.23 -8.24
C PRO A 12 -0.05 -8.95 -6.96
N THR A 13 -1.23 -9.59 -6.95
CA THR A 13 -1.70 -10.37 -5.78
C THR A 13 -0.77 -11.55 -5.53
N ALA A 14 -0.44 -12.34 -6.55
CA ALA A 14 0.46 -13.49 -6.41
C ALA A 14 1.85 -13.06 -5.95
N LEU A 15 2.39 -11.97 -6.52
CA LEU A 15 3.69 -11.41 -6.12
C LEU A 15 3.69 -10.96 -4.66
N LEU A 16 2.66 -10.26 -4.20
CA LEU A 16 2.56 -9.84 -2.79
C LEU A 16 2.36 -11.02 -1.84
N VAL A 17 1.59 -12.03 -2.23
CA VAL A 17 1.45 -13.27 -1.44
C VAL A 17 2.80 -13.98 -1.30
N VAL A 18 3.55 -14.14 -2.40
CA VAL A 18 4.90 -14.73 -2.36
C VAL A 18 5.85 -13.89 -1.51
N ALA A 19 5.81 -12.56 -1.63
CA ALA A 19 6.61 -11.65 -0.82
C ALA A 19 6.26 -11.75 0.68
N LEU A 20 4.98 -11.87 1.02
CA LEU A 20 4.52 -12.05 2.40
C LEU A 20 4.98 -13.39 2.96
N VAL A 21 4.78 -14.48 2.23
CA VAL A 21 5.15 -15.85 2.64
C VAL A 21 6.67 -15.97 2.80
N SER A 22 7.47 -15.43 1.87
CA SER A 22 8.93 -15.43 1.96
C SER A 22 9.48 -14.62 3.15
N ARG A 23 8.71 -13.65 3.67
CA ARG A 23 9.06 -12.86 4.86
C ARG A 23 8.64 -13.53 6.18
N VAL A 24 7.85 -14.60 6.16
CA VAL A 24 7.42 -15.32 7.37
C VAL A 24 8.60 -15.80 8.23
N PRO A 25 9.66 -16.43 7.69
CA PRO A 25 10.79 -16.87 8.51
C PRO A 25 11.51 -15.70 9.19
N THR A 26 11.68 -14.58 8.49
CA THR A 26 12.29 -13.36 9.03
C THR A 26 11.42 -12.75 10.12
N PHE A 27 10.10 -12.72 9.91
CA PHE A 27 9.14 -12.27 10.93
C PHE A 27 9.22 -13.15 12.18
N LEU A 28 9.19 -14.47 12.04
CA LEU A 28 9.28 -15.39 13.18
C LEU A 28 10.59 -15.21 13.98
N ARG A 29 11.72 -14.99 13.29
CA ARG A 29 13.03 -14.78 13.92
C ARG A 29 13.18 -13.41 14.58
N ALA A 30 12.56 -12.38 14.03
CA ALA A 30 12.77 -10.98 14.44
C ALA A 30 11.47 -10.24 14.77
N TRP A 31 10.43 -10.92 15.27
CA TRP A 31 9.10 -10.31 15.50
C TRP A 31 9.13 -9.16 16.52
N ARG A 32 10.13 -9.16 17.42
CA ARG A 32 10.34 -8.11 18.42
C ARG A 32 10.92 -6.83 17.80
N ASP A 33 11.50 -6.91 16.60
CA ASP A 33 11.99 -5.76 15.87
C ASP A 33 10.79 -4.94 15.34
N PRO A 34 10.64 -3.68 15.77
CA PRO A 34 9.55 -2.81 15.31
C PRO A 34 9.54 -2.60 13.80
N GLU A 35 10.69 -2.61 13.13
CA GLU A 35 10.80 -2.36 11.68
C GLU A 35 10.37 -3.58 10.87
N VAL A 36 10.78 -4.78 11.29
CA VAL A 36 10.34 -6.04 10.69
C VAL A 36 8.82 -6.16 10.84
N ARG A 37 8.30 -5.93 12.05
CA ARG A 37 6.86 -5.99 12.30
C ARG A 37 6.07 -5.00 11.45
N ALA A 38 6.53 -3.74 11.35
CA ALA A 38 5.84 -2.73 10.56
C ALA A 38 5.85 -3.05 9.07
N THR A 39 6.98 -3.52 8.54
CA THR A 39 7.10 -3.95 7.13
C THR A 39 6.20 -5.15 6.84
N THR A 40 6.17 -6.15 7.73
CA THR A 40 5.28 -7.31 7.60
C THR A 40 3.81 -6.91 7.63
N LEU A 41 3.40 -6.03 8.56
CA LEU A 41 2.04 -5.51 8.60
C LEU A 41 1.67 -4.76 7.32
N LEU A 42 2.58 -3.95 6.79
CA LEU A 42 2.36 -3.21 5.55
C LEU A 42 2.15 -4.16 4.35
N LEU A 43 2.99 -5.20 4.24
CA LEU A 43 2.82 -6.25 3.22
C LEU A 43 1.53 -7.06 3.42
N LEU A 44 1.16 -7.35 4.67
CA LEU A 44 -0.08 -8.04 5.01
C LEU A 44 -1.30 -7.22 4.56
N TRP A 45 -1.35 -5.94 4.92
CA TRP A 45 -2.47 -5.07 4.53
C TRP A 45 -2.56 -4.87 3.02
N ALA A 46 -1.43 -4.66 2.34
CA ALA A 46 -1.41 -4.54 0.89
C ALA A 46 -1.91 -5.83 0.21
N THR A 47 -1.46 -7.00 0.68
CA THR A 47 -1.95 -8.30 0.20
C THR A 47 -3.46 -8.45 0.45
N ALA A 48 -3.92 -8.11 1.67
CA ALA A 48 -5.33 -8.22 2.03
C ALA A 48 -6.22 -7.33 1.15
N VAL A 49 -5.80 -6.09 0.86
CA VAL A 49 -6.49 -5.21 -0.10
C VAL A 49 -6.60 -5.88 -1.46
N LEU A 50 -5.48 -6.32 -2.05
CA LEU A 50 -5.49 -6.93 -3.39
C LEU A 50 -6.35 -8.20 -3.49
N VAL A 51 -6.29 -9.04 -2.45
CA VAL A 51 -7.14 -10.23 -2.36
C VAL A 51 -8.61 -9.84 -2.34
N VAL A 52 -9.01 -8.87 -1.52
CA VAL A 52 -10.43 -8.46 -1.43
C VAL A 52 -10.92 -7.81 -2.72
N ILE A 53 -10.15 -6.88 -3.31
CA ILE A 53 -10.60 -6.11 -4.48
C ILE A 53 -10.59 -6.91 -5.80
N THR A 54 -10.05 -8.14 -5.79
CA THR A 54 -10.09 -9.00 -6.96
C THR A 54 -11.55 -9.29 -7.33
N PRO A 55 -12.01 -9.02 -8.57
CA PRO A 55 -13.42 -9.13 -8.96
C PRO A 55 -14.09 -10.47 -8.59
N ALA A 56 -13.37 -11.58 -8.81
CA ALA A 56 -13.84 -12.91 -8.44
C ALA A 56 -14.03 -13.08 -6.92
N ASN A 57 -13.22 -12.41 -6.11
CA ASN A 57 -13.32 -12.45 -4.65
C ASN A 57 -14.42 -11.53 -4.13
N ILE A 58 -14.63 -10.35 -4.74
CA ILE A 58 -15.78 -9.49 -4.45
C ILE A 58 -17.09 -10.26 -4.67
N ASP A 59 -17.24 -10.87 -5.84
CA ASP A 59 -18.41 -11.68 -6.20
C ASP A 59 -18.61 -12.88 -5.25
N ARG A 60 -17.53 -13.61 -4.93
CA ARG A 60 -17.58 -14.70 -3.94
C ARG A 60 -17.98 -14.21 -2.56
N LEU A 61 -17.50 -13.07 -2.11
CA LEU A 61 -17.79 -12.53 -0.79
C LEU A 61 -19.25 -12.10 -0.68
N ASN A 62 -19.76 -11.42 -1.70
CA ASN A 62 -21.18 -11.05 -1.80
C ASN A 62 -22.07 -12.30 -1.74
N ARG A 63 -21.78 -13.33 -2.54
CA ARG A 63 -22.56 -14.59 -2.54
C ARG A 63 -22.50 -15.34 -1.21
N ARG A 64 -21.33 -15.41 -0.57
CA ARG A 64 -21.15 -16.18 0.68
C ARG A 64 -21.80 -15.52 1.88
N THR A 65 -21.75 -14.19 1.94
CA THR A 65 -22.32 -13.43 3.07
C THR A 65 -23.80 -13.12 2.86
N GLY A 66 -24.27 -13.12 1.61
CA GLY A 66 -25.60 -12.63 1.24
C GLY A 66 -25.72 -11.10 1.29
N VAL A 67 -24.62 -10.38 1.58
CA VAL A 67 -24.60 -8.93 1.70
C VAL A 67 -23.95 -8.33 0.47
N ALA A 68 -24.71 -7.56 -0.30
CA ALA A 68 -24.20 -6.83 -1.46
C ALA A 68 -23.09 -5.85 -1.02
N ASN A 69 -22.03 -5.74 -1.81
CA ASN A 69 -20.96 -4.76 -1.62
C ASN A 69 -20.14 -4.90 -0.33
N ILE A 70 -20.28 -6.01 0.42
CA ILE A 70 -19.57 -6.23 1.69
C ILE A 70 -18.04 -6.18 1.57
N ALA A 71 -17.51 -6.35 0.36
CA ALA A 71 -16.08 -6.20 0.10
C ALA A 71 -15.58 -4.76 0.33
N SER A 72 -16.42 -3.73 0.19
CA SER A 72 -16.00 -2.33 0.32
C SER A 72 -15.52 -1.96 1.73
N PRO A 73 -16.26 -2.22 2.85
CA PRO A 73 -15.76 -1.91 4.18
C PRO A 73 -14.47 -2.66 4.51
N TRP A 74 -14.31 -3.91 4.05
CA TRP A 74 -13.06 -4.67 4.22
C TRP A 74 -11.89 -4.03 3.47
N ALA A 75 -12.06 -3.79 2.16
CA ALA A 75 -11.01 -3.21 1.32
C ALA A 75 -10.56 -1.85 1.86
N TYR A 76 -11.51 -0.97 2.19
CA TYR A 76 -11.22 0.36 2.70
C TYR A 76 -10.61 0.32 4.11
N SER A 77 -11.00 -0.63 4.96
CA SER A 77 -10.38 -0.82 6.28
C SER A 77 -8.91 -1.25 6.15
N PHE A 78 -8.61 -2.20 5.28
CA PHE A 78 -7.24 -2.66 5.04
C PHE A 78 -6.38 -1.56 4.41
N LEU A 79 -6.93 -0.77 3.48
CA LEU A 79 -6.25 0.39 2.92
C LEU A 79 -5.97 1.46 3.99
N THR A 80 -6.94 1.72 4.87
CA THR A 80 -6.82 2.67 5.98
C THR A 80 -5.74 2.20 6.97
N ALA A 81 -5.69 0.91 7.30
CA ALA A 81 -4.64 0.33 8.14
C ALA A 81 -3.26 0.37 7.49
N PHE A 82 -3.19 0.15 6.18
CA PHE A 82 -1.98 0.32 5.37
C PHE A 82 -1.44 1.75 5.46
N CYS A 83 -2.31 2.75 5.24
CA CYS A 83 -1.97 4.18 5.38
C CYS A 83 -1.42 4.52 6.77
N ALA A 84 -2.11 4.12 7.83
CA ALA A 84 -1.69 4.35 9.21
C ALA A 84 -0.32 3.73 9.50
N THR A 85 -0.09 2.50 9.01
CA THR A 85 1.18 1.78 9.19
C THR A 85 2.32 2.47 8.43
N GLY A 86 2.08 2.86 7.17
CA GLY A 86 3.06 3.57 6.36
C GLY A 86 3.47 4.92 6.96
N LEU A 87 2.50 5.74 7.38
CA LEU A 87 2.77 7.01 8.07
C LEU A 87 3.54 6.81 9.38
N ALA A 88 3.15 5.80 10.18
CA ALA A 88 3.86 5.50 11.42
C ALA A 88 5.32 5.10 11.16
N MET A 89 5.61 4.38 10.07
CA MET A 89 6.98 4.06 9.66
C MET A 89 7.77 5.31 9.27
N ILE A 90 7.19 6.18 8.44
CA ILE A 90 7.83 7.45 8.04
C ILE A 90 8.18 8.29 9.27
N ILE A 91 7.27 8.38 10.24
CA ILE A 91 7.52 9.10 11.51
C ILE A 91 8.65 8.44 12.29
N ARG A 92 8.70 7.11 12.37
CA ARG A 92 9.76 6.38 13.09
C ARG A 92 11.14 6.59 12.47
N TRP A 93 11.22 6.67 11.15
CA TRP A 93 12.48 6.90 10.44
C TRP A 93 12.97 8.34 10.55
N ARG A 94 12.04 9.31 10.53
CA ARG A 94 12.39 10.74 10.61
C ARG A 94 12.72 11.20 12.03
N GLU A 95 12.11 10.60 13.05
CA GLU A 95 12.18 11.09 14.42
C GLU A 95 12.83 10.06 15.36
N ALA A 96 13.82 10.53 16.13
CA ALA A 96 14.43 9.74 17.19
C ALA A 96 13.40 9.29 18.25
N PRO A 97 13.65 8.17 18.97
CA PRO A 97 12.78 7.70 20.05
C PRO A 97 12.50 8.76 21.11
N SER A 98 11.26 9.26 21.15
CA SER A 98 10.81 10.23 22.15
C SER A 98 9.37 9.96 22.63
N PRO A 99 8.97 10.43 23.83
CA PRO A 99 7.59 10.36 24.30
C PRO A 99 6.61 11.10 23.37
N ARG A 100 7.06 12.20 22.74
CA ARG A 100 6.28 12.94 21.74
C ARG A 100 5.98 12.06 20.52
N ARG A 101 7.00 11.42 19.95
CA ARG A 101 6.85 10.49 18.82
C ARG A 101 5.85 9.38 19.13
N ARG A 102 5.93 8.76 20.31
CA ARG A 102 4.99 7.70 20.73
C ARG A 102 3.55 8.22 20.82
N ARG A 103 3.33 9.42 21.37
CA ARG A 103 2.01 10.05 21.43
C ARG A 103 1.47 10.35 20.04
N THR A 104 2.29 10.88 19.14
CA THR A 104 1.90 11.13 17.74
C THR A 104 1.46 9.85 17.05
N ILE A 105 2.23 8.77 17.15
CA ILE A 105 1.89 7.48 16.54
C ILE A 105 0.62 6.88 17.16
N ARG A 106 0.41 7.00 18.47
CA ARG A 106 -0.83 6.54 19.12
C ARG A 106 -2.05 7.32 18.63
N ARG A 107 -1.95 8.65 18.52
CA ARG A 107 -3.02 9.49 17.98
C ARG A 107 -3.32 9.18 16.53
N LEU A 108 -2.28 8.93 15.73
CA LEU A 108 -2.42 8.47 14.35
C LEU A 108 -3.22 7.17 14.28
N TYR A 109 -2.82 6.14 15.03
CA TYR A 109 -3.58 4.88 15.04
C TYR A 109 -5.01 5.07 15.56
N ALA A 110 -5.22 5.84 16.63
CA ALA A 110 -6.56 6.12 17.14
C ALA A 110 -7.45 6.80 16.10
N ALA A 111 -6.92 7.79 15.36
CA ALA A 111 -7.65 8.47 14.30
C ALA A 111 -8.03 7.51 13.15
N TYR A 112 -7.08 6.71 12.67
CA TYR A 112 -7.34 5.75 11.59
C TYR A 112 -8.23 4.58 12.04
N THR A 113 -8.18 4.17 13.31
CA THR A 113 -9.16 3.23 13.89
C THR A 113 -10.55 3.86 13.92
N GLY A 114 -10.67 5.14 14.27
CA GLY A 114 -11.93 5.88 14.17
C GLY A 114 -12.50 5.90 12.74
N VAL A 115 -11.65 6.09 11.73
CA VAL A 115 -12.03 5.99 10.31
C VAL A 115 -12.55 4.58 9.99
N VAL A 116 -11.86 3.52 10.42
CA VAL A 116 -12.34 2.13 10.22
C VAL A 116 -13.72 1.92 10.84
N VAL A 117 -13.92 2.33 12.09
CA VAL A 117 -15.22 2.22 12.76
C VAL A 117 -16.29 2.97 11.96
N ALA A 118 -16.00 4.20 11.54
CA ALA A 118 -16.94 4.99 10.74
C ALA A 118 -17.23 4.35 9.37
N LEU A 119 -16.27 3.72 8.70
CA LEU A 119 -16.50 2.99 7.45
C LEU A 119 -17.50 1.85 7.62
N TRP A 120 -17.37 1.08 8.71
CA TRP A 120 -18.30 0.00 9.02
C TRP A 120 -19.69 0.54 9.40
N THR A 121 -19.76 1.63 10.17
CA THR A 121 -21.02 2.26 10.54
C THR A 121 -21.75 2.83 9.32
N THR A 122 -21.07 3.58 8.45
CA THR A 122 -21.69 4.14 7.25
C THR A 122 -22.13 3.05 6.29
N PHE A 123 -21.37 1.96 6.15
CA PHE A 123 -21.80 0.81 5.36
C PHE A 123 -23.05 0.14 5.94
N ALA A 124 -23.12 -0.05 7.26
CA ALA A 124 -24.27 -0.67 7.91
C ALA A 124 -25.55 0.18 7.81
N LEU A 125 -25.42 1.51 7.70
CA LEU A 125 -26.55 2.44 7.54
C LEU A 125 -26.96 2.65 6.08
N ALA A 126 -26.13 2.25 5.11
CA ALA A 126 -26.36 2.47 3.69
C ALA A 126 -27.36 1.46 3.11
N ASP A 127 -28.28 1.95 2.28
CA ASP A 127 -29.12 1.12 1.44
C ASP A 127 -28.43 0.89 0.09
N ALA A 128 -27.70 -0.22 -0.03
CA ALA A 128 -26.89 -0.56 -1.21
C ALA A 128 -27.15 -1.99 -1.72
N PRO A 129 -28.38 -2.31 -2.16
CA PRO A 129 -28.80 -3.69 -2.44
C PRO A 129 -28.23 -4.25 -3.75
N VAL A 130 -27.84 -3.39 -4.69
CA VAL A 130 -27.30 -3.80 -5.99
C VAL A 130 -25.80 -4.05 -5.88
N PRO A 131 -25.31 -5.28 -6.12
CA PRO A 131 -23.87 -5.57 -6.09
C PRO A 131 -23.14 -4.84 -7.23
N ARG A 132 -22.11 -4.04 -6.89
CA ARG A 132 -21.24 -3.35 -7.84
C ARG A 132 -19.80 -3.79 -7.62
N ILE A 133 -19.18 -4.33 -8.67
CA ILE A 133 -17.80 -4.85 -8.60
C ILE A 133 -16.77 -3.79 -9.00
N TYR A 134 -17.09 -2.95 -9.99
CA TYR A 134 -16.10 -2.06 -10.63
C TYR A 134 -16.35 -0.58 -10.36
N ASP A 135 -17.60 -0.18 -10.23
CA ASP A 135 -18.05 1.20 -10.25
C ASP A 135 -18.89 1.57 -9.02
N LEU A 136 -18.70 0.84 -7.92
CA LEU A 136 -19.36 1.11 -6.64
C LEU A 136 -19.26 2.58 -6.24
N ASP A 137 -18.06 3.17 -6.36
CA ASP A 137 -17.78 4.54 -5.97
C ASP A 137 -18.60 5.58 -6.74
N THR A 138 -18.89 5.33 -8.02
CA THR A 138 -19.64 6.28 -8.87
C THR A 138 -21.12 5.96 -8.91
N TYR A 139 -21.49 4.67 -8.89
CA TYR A 139 -22.88 4.23 -8.87
C TYR A 139 -23.61 4.68 -7.59
N TYR A 140 -22.97 4.54 -6.43
CA TYR A 140 -23.53 4.94 -5.14
C TYR A 140 -23.11 6.35 -4.69
N ALA A 141 -22.61 7.19 -5.61
CA ALA A 141 -22.13 8.54 -5.28
C ALA A 141 -23.21 9.44 -4.66
N ASP A 142 -24.48 9.24 -5.02
CA ASP A 142 -25.62 10.02 -4.53
C ASP A 142 -26.44 9.29 -3.44
N THR A 143 -26.04 8.08 -3.06
CA THR A 143 -26.77 7.27 -2.09
C THR A 143 -26.35 7.64 -0.66
N PRO A 144 -27.30 8.02 0.23
CA PRO A 144 -26.98 8.36 1.62
C PRO A 144 -26.24 7.24 2.34
N TRP A 145 -25.32 7.63 3.23
CA TRP A 145 -24.35 6.80 3.95
C TRP A 145 -23.31 6.11 3.07
N MET A 146 -23.68 5.66 1.87
CA MET A 146 -22.75 5.07 0.91
C MET A 146 -21.82 6.14 0.31
N ARG A 147 -22.36 7.32 0.01
CA ARG A 147 -21.58 8.51 -0.37
C ARG A 147 -20.55 8.84 0.71
N GLU A 148 -20.98 8.95 1.96
CA GLU A 148 -20.11 9.25 3.09
C GLU A 148 -19.05 8.16 3.28
N HIS A 149 -19.41 6.88 3.11
CA HIS A 149 -18.47 5.76 3.13
C HIS A 149 -17.38 5.88 2.03
N ILE A 150 -17.77 6.22 0.80
CA ILE A 150 -16.85 6.46 -0.31
C ILE A 150 -15.93 7.65 -0.02
N LEU A 151 -16.49 8.78 0.38
CA LEU A 151 -15.72 9.98 0.70
C LEU A 151 -14.77 9.76 1.88
N LEU A 152 -15.20 9.02 2.89
CA LEU A 152 -14.42 8.78 4.09
C LEU A 152 -13.11 8.05 3.76
N TYR A 153 -13.15 6.99 2.95
CA TYR A 153 -11.92 6.30 2.57
C TYR A 153 -11.05 7.15 1.63
N LEU A 154 -11.65 7.85 0.66
CA LEU A 154 -10.92 8.71 -0.27
C LEU A 154 -10.20 9.84 0.46
N LEU A 155 -10.87 10.52 1.38
CA LEU A 155 -10.28 11.61 2.14
C LEU A 155 -9.23 11.11 3.13
N ALA A 156 -9.44 9.95 3.76
CA ALA A 156 -8.42 9.36 4.65
C ALA A 156 -7.16 8.95 3.88
N HIS A 157 -7.34 8.37 2.68
CA HIS A 157 -6.25 7.99 1.79
C HIS A 157 -5.52 9.22 1.22
N LEU A 158 -6.26 10.20 0.69
CA LEU A 158 -5.74 11.48 0.21
C LEU A 158 -4.92 12.20 1.27
N THR A 159 -5.44 12.28 2.49
CA THR A 159 -4.74 12.88 3.63
C THR A 159 -3.45 12.13 3.92
N SER A 160 -3.50 10.79 3.91
CA SER A 160 -2.29 9.97 4.11
C SER A 160 -1.23 10.24 3.05
N CYS A 161 -1.63 10.26 1.78
CA CYS A 161 -0.74 10.51 0.65
C CYS A 161 -0.13 11.92 0.73
N ALA A 162 -0.96 12.94 0.96
CA ALA A 162 -0.50 14.33 1.05
C ALA A 162 0.46 14.56 2.22
N VAL A 163 0.14 14.03 3.41
CA VAL A 163 1.01 14.14 4.58
C VAL A 163 2.31 13.37 4.35
N SER A 164 2.25 12.14 3.83
CA SER A 164 3.44 11.33 3.56
C SER A 164 4.37 11.99 2.56
N THR A 165 3.84 12.48 1.44
CA THR A 165 4.58 13.24 0.44
C THR A 165 5.27 14.45 1.05
N ARG A 166 4.55 15.26 1.85
CA ARG A 166 5.12 16.43 2.53
C ARG A 166 6.22 16.06 3.51
N LEU A 167 6.04 15.01 4.32
CA LEU A 167 7.04 14.58 5.30
C LEU A 167 8.32 14.06 4.62
N LEU A 168 8.16 13.26 3.57
CA LEU A 168 9.27 12.71 2.80
C LEU A 168 10.00 13.80 2.02
N TRP A 169 9.28 14.73 1.39
CA TRP A 169 9.86 15.88 0.68
C TRP A 169 10.74 16.73 1.59
N LYS A 170 10.25 17.06 2.79
CA LYS A 170 11.03 17.84 3.78
C LYS A 170 12.23 17.07 4.33
N TRP A 171 12.16 15.75 4.37
CA TRP A 171 13.23 14.91 4.91
C TRP A 171 14.31 14.59 3.87
N PHE A 172 13.96 14.51 2.60
CA PHE A 172 14.85 14.10 1.51
C PHE A 172 16.22 14.81 1.49
N PRO A 173 16.32 16.14 1.69
CA PRO A 173 17.62 16.83 1.71
C PRO A 173 18.55 16.40 2.85
N GLN A 174 18.01 15.81 3.92
CA GLN A 174 18.75 15.42 5.13
C GLN A 174 19.34 14.00 5.03
N ILE A 175 19.05 13.27 3.95
CA ILE A 175 19.42 11.86 3.79
C ILE A 175 20.77 11.75 3.10
N ALA A 176 21.78 11.31 3.85
CA ALA A 176 23.11 11.03 3.33
C ALA A 176 23.24 9.63 2.70
N ASN A 177 22.52 8.64 3.24
CA ASN A 177 22.62 7.25 2.79
C ASN A 177 21.93 7.06 1.41
N PRO A 178 22.64 6.60 0.36
CA PRO A 178 22.08 6.49 -0.99
C PRO A 178 20.95 5.45 -1.11
N TRP A 179 21.01 4.34 -0.37
CA TRP A 179 19.95 3.32 -0.36
C TRP A 179 18.67 3.85 0.29
N LEU A 180 18.81 4.58 1.40
CA LEU A 180 17.69 5.25 2.04
C LEU A 180 17.09 6.32 1.14
N LYS A 181 17.94 7.07 0.43
CA LYS A 181 17.52 8.09 -0.54
C LYS A 181 16.71 7.48 -1.68
N ALA A 182 17.17 6.37 -2.25
CA ALA A 182 16.45 5.62 -3.27
C ALA A 182 15.09 5.13 -2.77
N GLY A 183 15.04 4.55 -1.56
CA GLY A 183 13.77 4.16 -0.93
C GLY A 183 12.81 5.32 -0.76
N VAL A 184 13.29 6.49 -0.31
CA VAL A 184 12.46 7.70 -0.16
C VAL A 184 11.94 8.22 -1.49
N VAL A 185 12.71 8.20 -2.57
CA VAL A 185 12.22 8.57 -3.91
C VAL A 185 11.10 7.65 -4.35
N LEU A 186 11.27 6.33 -4.20
CA LEU A 186 10.23 5.36 -4.52
C LEU A 186 8.95 5.60 -3.71
N LEU A 187 9.09 5.92 -2.42
CA LEU A 187 7.95 6.26 -1.57
C LEU A 187 7.26 7.55 -2.04
N GLN A 188 8.03 8.60 -2.37
CA GLN A 188 7.48 9.86 -2.90
C GLN A 188 6.70 9.64 -4.20
N LEU A 189 7.25 8.87 -5.13
CA LEU A 189 6.57 8.52 -6.38
C LEU A 189 5.31 7.69 -6.11
N GLY A 190 5.38 6.75 -5.15
CA GLY A 190 4.22 5.94 -4.74
C GLY A 190 3.09 6.81 -4.19
N PHE A 191 3.37 7.71 -3.25
CA PHE A 191 2.36 8.61 -2.70
C PHE A 191 1.86 9.64 -3.72
N ALA A 192 2.72 10.13 -4.62
CA ALA A 192 2.28 10.98 -5.73
C ALA A 192 1.32 10.25 -6.67
N SER A 193 1.59 8.98 -6.98
CA SER A 193 0.68 8.11 -7.72
C SER A 193 -0.67 7.96 -7.01
N GLY A 194 -0.65 7.79 -5.68
CA GLY A 194 -1.86 7.77 -4.85
C GLY A 194 -2.67 9.06 -4.91
N LEU A 195 -2.02 10.23 -4.93
CA LEU A 195 -2.71 11.51 -5.10
C LEU A 195 -3.42 11.61 -6.46
N VAL A 196 -2.82 11.08 -7.53
CA VAL A 196 -3.46 11.03 -8.85
C VAL A 196 -4.66 10.08 -8.84
N TYR A 197 -4.54 8.93 -8.17
CA TYR A 197 -5.66 8.02 -7.94
C TYR A 197 -6.83 8.73 -7.22
N ASP A 198 -6.54 9.41 -6.10
CA ASP A 198 -7.56 10.11 -5.31
C ASP A 198 -8.21 11.24 -6.10
N ALA A 199 -7.42 12.02 -6.84
CA ALA A 199 -7.92 13.09 -7.69
C ALA A 199 -8.86 12.55 -8.78
N ALA A 200 -8.50 11.48 -9.46
CA ALA A 200 -9.35 10.85 -10.47
C ALA A 200 -10.65 10.32 -9.87
N LYS A 201 -10.58 9.64 -8.71
CA LYS A 201 -11.75 9.13 -7.99
C LYS A 201 -12.69 10.23 -7.52
N LEU A 202 -12.16 11.24 -6.82
CA LEU A 202 -12.95 12.36 -6.33
C LEU A 202 -13.58 13.14 -7.48
N THR A 203 -12.85 13.36 -8.58
CA THR A 203 -13.38 14.04 -9.77
C THR A 203 -14.54 13.26 -10.40
N ALA A 204 -14.46 11.92 -10.46
CA ALA A 204 -15.55 11.11 -10.96
C ALA A 204 -16.79 11.17 -10.05
N VAL A 205 -16.59 11.13 -8.73
CA VAL A 205 -17.66 11.22 -7.73
C VAL A 205 -18.34 12.59 -7.77
N THR A 206 -17.57 13.69 -7.83
CA THR A 206 -18.14 15.05 -7.90
C THR A 206 -18.82 15.33 -9.24
N ALA A 207 -18.34 14.73 -10.33
CA ALA A 207 -19.01 14.82 -11.63
C ALA A 207 -20.43 14.23 -11.58
N ARG A 208 -20.62 13.09 -10.87
CA ARG A 208 -21.95 12.49 -10.67
C ARG A 208 -22.93 13.43 -9.98
N TRP A 209 -22.49 14.15 -8.95
CA TRP A 209 -23.32 15.16 -8.26
C TRP A 209 -23.70 16.35 -9.15
N SER A 210 -22.93 16.58 -10.21
CA SER A 210 -23.19 17.62 -11.22
C SER A 210 -23.99 17.08 -12.42
N GLY A 211 -24.49 15.84 -12.34
CA GLY A 211 -25.22 15.17 -13.42
C GLY A 211 -24.36 14.73 -14.61
N THR A 212 -23.03 14.75 -14.48
CA THR A 212 -22.09 14.40 -15.56
C THR A 212 -21.52 12.99 -15.35
N ASP A 213 -21.42 12.20 -16.42
CA ASP A 213 -20.86 10.86 -16.37
C ASP A 213 -19.37 10.85 -16.74
N TRP A 214 -18.50 10.80 -15.72
CA TRP A 214 -17.06 10.63 -15.87
C TRP A 214 -16.54 9.34 -15.24
N ASP A 215 -17.34 8.27 -15.25
CA ASP A 215 -17.01 7.01 -14.57
C ASP A 215 -15.74 6.34 -15.09
N ALA A 216 -15.35 6.63 -16.34
CA ALA A 216 -14.10 6.17 -16.90
C ALA A 216 -12.87 6.63 -16.08
N LEU A 217 -12.94 7.80 -15.42
CA LEU A 217 -11.88 8.26 -14.51
C LEU A 217 -11.75 7.32 -13.31
N SER A 218 -12.87 6.92 -12.70
CA SER A 218 -12.90 6.02 -11.54
C SER A 218 -12.56 4.56 -11.91
N THR A 219 -13.09 4.07 -13.03
CA THR A 219 -13.09 2.64 -13.37
C THR A 219 -11.91 2.21 -14.24
N ARG A 220 -11.33 3.12 -15.04
CA ARG A 220 -10.22 2.81 -15.97
C ARG A 220 -8.96 3.61 -15.67
N ALA A 221 -9.07 4.91 -15.43
CA ALA A 221 -7.90 5.76 -15.24
C ALA A 221 -7.27 5.61 -13.85
N ALA A 222 -8.08 5.56 -12.78
CA ALA A 222 -7.59 5.49 -11.42
C ALA A 222 -6.86 4.16 -11.07
N PRO A 223 -7.36 2.96 -11.40
CA PRO A 223 -6.78 1.72 -10.88
C PRO A 223 -5.30 1.46 -11.20
N PRO A 224 -4.77 1.79 -12.40
CA PRO A 224 -3.33 1.71 -12.66
C PRO A 224 -2.47 2.49 -11.66
N PHE A 225 -2.91 3.67 -11.21
CA PHE A 225 -2.20 4.47 -10.22
C PHE A 225 -2.24 3.83 -8.83
N ALA A 226 -3.36 3.20 -8.45
CA ALA A 226 -3.41 2.43 -7.20
C ALA A 226 -2.42 1.24 -7.20
N LEU A 227 -2.32 0.52 -8.33
CA LEU A 227 -1.36 -0.57 -8.48
C LEU A 227 0.09 -0.08 -8.48
N ALA A 228 0.36 1.03 -9.18
CA ALA A 228 1.68 1.66 -9.20
C ALA A 228 2.08 2.14 -7.81
N GLN A 229 1.18 2.79 -7.07
CA GLN A 229 1.38 3.15 -5.67
C GLN A 229 1.74 1.93 -4.83
N ALA A 230 0.96 0.85 -4.88
CA ALA A 230 1.22 -0.35 -4.09
C ALA A 230 2.61 -0.94 -4.37
N ALA A 231 2.99 -1.04 -5.65
CA ALA A 231 4.30 -1.55 -6.06
C ALA A 231 5.45 -0.63 -5.62
N LEU A 232 5.33 0.67 -5.86
CA LEU A 232 6.35 1.67 -5.51
C LEU A 232 6.56 1.74 -3.99
N LEU A 233 5.47 1.71 -3.21
CA LEU A 233 5.56 1.68 -1.76
C LEU A 233 6.22 0.40 -1.26
N ALA A 234 5.82 -0.76 -1.75
CA ALA A 234 6.42 -2.04 -1.37
C ALA A 234 7.95 -2.06 -1.64
N ILE A 235 8.37 -1.64 -2.84
CA ILE A 235 9.79 -1.57 -3.19
C ILE A 235 10.50 -0.51 -2.34
N GLY A 236 9.90 0.67 -2.15
CA GLY A 236 10.45 1.77 -1.35
C GLY A 236 10.69 1.41 0.13
N PHE A 237 9.85 0.54 0.71
CA PHE A 237 10.07 0.02 2.07
C PHE A 237 11.15 -1.07 2.12
N ILE A 238 11.29 -1.88 1.07
CA ILE A 238 12.24 -3.01 1.03
C ILE A 238 13.67 -2.54 0.71
N VAL A 239 13.84 -1.59 -0.22
CA VAL A 239 15.15 -1.14 -0.74
C VAL A 239 16.11 -0.68 0.37
N PRO A 240 15.72 0.18 1.34
CA PRO A 240 16.62 0.60 2.41
C PRO A 240 17.09 -0.55 3.32
N GLN A 241 16.29 -1.62 3.45
CA GLN A 241 16.59 -2.76 4.30
C GLN A 241 17.50 -3.78 3.60
N ALA A 242 17.26 -4.04 2.31
CA ALA A 242 17.96 -5.08 1.55
C ALA A 242 19.20 -4.55 0.81
N GLY A 243 19.23 -3.26 0.46
CA GLY A 243 20.29 -2.62 -0.33
C GLY A 243 21.70 -2.86 0.24
N PRO A 244 21.96 -2.56 1.53
CA PRO A 244 23.28 -2.78 2.13
C PRO A 244 23.73 -4.24 2.08
N ALA A 245 22.83 -5.19 2.37
CA ALA A 245 23.13 -6.63 2.34
C ALA A 245 23.42 -7.13 0.92
N LEU A 246 22.68 -6.64 -0.09
CA LEU A 246 22.90 -6.98 -1.49
C LEU A 246 24.22 -6.41 -2.02
N THR A 247 24.60 -5.19 -1.63
CA THR A 247 25.91 -4.63 -1.98
C THR A 247 27.06 -5.39 -1.35
N GLY A 248 26.93 -5.79 -0.07
CA GLY A 248 27.91 -6.62 0.60
C GLY A 248 28.08 -7.96 -0.12
N TRP A 249 26.98 -8.66 -0.38
CA TRP A 249 27.01 -9.93 -1.11
C TRP A 249 27.62 -9.80 -2.52
N ALA A 250 27.27 -8.75 -3.27
CA ALA A 250 27.82 -8.53 -4.61
C ALA A 250 29.32 -8.23 -4.57
N ARG A 251 29.78 -7.43 -3.60
CA ARG A 251 31.20 -7.14 -3.37
C ARG A 251 31.95 -8.41 -3.00
N ASP A 252 31.45 -9.16 -2.01
CA ASP A 252 32.08 -10.39 -1.54
C ASP A 252 32.13 -11.44 -2.66
N ARG A 253 31.11 -11.49 -3.53
CA ARG A 253 31.10 -12.37 -4.71
C ARG A 253 32.10 -11.92 -5.78
N ALA A 254 32.26 -10.62 -5.99
CA ALA A 254 33.24 -10.05 -6.91
C ALA A 254 34.67 -10.30 -6.40
N GLU A 255 34.92 -10.08 -5.10
CA GLU A 255 36.19 -10.40 -4.44
C GLU A 255 36.49 -11.90 -4.51
N TYR A 256 35.51 -12.75 -4.21
CA TYR A 256 35.64 -14.20 -4.36
C TYR A 256 36.02 -14.60 -5.81
N ARG A 257 35.40 -13.98 -6.82
CA ARG A 257 35.75 -14.20 -8.23
C ARG A 257 37.16 -13.70 -8.57
N ARG A 258 37.61 -12.58 -7.99
CA ARG A 258 38.96 -12.03 -8.17
C ARG A 258 40.04 -12.85 -7.45
N LEU A 259 39.72 -13.48 -6.33
CA LEU A 259 40.62 -14.35 -5.58
C LEU A 259 40.66 -15.79 -6.13
N ARG A 260 39.67 -16.18 -6.94
CA ARG A 260 39.58 -17.53 -7.56
C ARG A 260 40.81 -17.93 -8.39
N PRO A 261 41.46 -17.06 -9.18
CA PRO A 261 42.70 -17.38 -9.89
C PRO A 261 43.89 -17.56 -8.94
N LEU A 262 43.99 -16.73 -7.91
CA LEU A 262 45.02 -16.82 -6.86
C LEU A 262 44.92 -18.13 -6.07
N TRP A 263 43.69 -18.51 -5.69
CA TRP A 263 43.43 -19.80 -5.04
C TRP A 263 43.83 -20.98 -5.93
N ARG A 264 43.57 -20.92 -7.24
CA ARG A 264 44.02 -21.95 -8.19
C ARG A 264 45.54 -22.03 -8.29
N ALA A 265 46.24 -20.90 -8.30
CA ALA A 265 47.70 -20.86 -8.35
C ALA A 265 48.34 -21.45 -7.08
N VAL A 266 47.83 -21.08 -5.89
CA VAL A 266 48.30 -21.63 -4.61
C VAL A 266 48.01 -23.13 -4.50
N LYS A 267 46.87 -23.61 -5.02
CA LYS A 267 46.51 -25.03 -4.99
C LYS A 267 47.38 -25.91 -5.89
N VAL A 268 48.02 -25.34 -6.91
CA VAL A 268 48.98 -26.04 -7.79
C VAL A 268 50.38 -26.06 -7.16
N LEU A 269 50.69 -25.11 -6.27
CA LEU A 269 51.98 -24.99 -5.57
C LEU A 269 52.01 -25.60 -4.16
N ALA A 270 50.86 -26.07 -3.66
CA ALA A 270 50.79 -26.84 -2.42
C ALA A 270 51.24 -28.30 -2.71
N PRO A 271 52.26 -28.82 -1.99
CA PRO A 271 52.75 -30.19 -2.17
C PRO A 271 51.71 -31.26 -1.81
#